data_AF-A0A9N9XP17-F1
#
_entry.id   AF-A0A9N9XP17-F1
#
_cell.length_a   1.000
_cell.length_b   1.000
_cell.length_c   1.000
_cell.angle_alpha   90.00
_cell.angle_beta   90.00
_cell.angle_gamma   90.00
#
_symmetry.space_group_name_H-M   'P 1'
#
loop_
_entity.id
_entity.type
_entity.pdbx_description
1 polymer ?
#
loop_
_entity_poly.entity_id
_entity_poly.type
_entity_poly.pdbx_seq_one_letter_code
_entity_poly.pdbx_strand_id
1 'polypeptide(L)' 'MHWKNPNRTRWRCRRHNSLGCINFLYTTGHTVFVQNDHNHACENINKDNLSSHLVNVIHRQIKNRISRRNVQ' A
#
# COMPACT_ATOMS: atom_id res chain seq x y z
N MET A 1 -9.81 1.55 0.00
CA MET A 1 -10.28 0.31 0.68
C MET A 1 -9.19 -0.15 1.63
N HIS A 2 -9.55 -0.52 2.87
CA HIS A 2 -8.60 -1.04 3.85
C HIS A 2 -9.17 -2.25 4.57
N TRP A 3 -8.28 -3.09 5.11
CA TRP A 3 -8.62 -4.23 5.96
C TRP A 3 -7.84 -4.12 7.26
N LYS A 4 -8.56 -4.13 8.38
CA LYS A 4 -7.98 -3.98 9.72
C LYS A 4 -7.88 -5.34 10.40
N ASN A 5 -6.68 -5.70 10.82
CA ASN A 5 -6.39 -6.83 11.69
C ASN A 5 -5.94 -6.29 13.07
N PRO A 6 -5.89 -7.11 14.13
CA PRO A 6 -5.47 -6.65 15.46
C PRO A 6 -4.14 -5.91 15.47
N ASN A 7 -3.16 -6.39 14.70
CA ASN A 7 -1.78 -5.87 14.74
C ASN A 7 -1.38 -5.04 13.53
N ARG A 8 -2.25 -4.93 12.50
CA ARG A 8 -1.93 -4.20 11.28
C ARG A 8 -3.18 -3.78 10.51
N THR A 9 -3.09 -2.67 9.79
CA THR A 9 -4.09 -2.29 8.78
C THR A 9 -3.46 -2.35 7.41
N ARG A 10 -4.05 -3.09 6.47
CA ARG A 10 -3.66 -3.11 5.07
C ARG A 10 -4.48 -2.08 4.29
N TRP A 11 -3.79 -1.24 3.55
CA TRP A 11 -4.36 -0.17 2.74
C TRP A 11 -4.05 -0.44 1.27
N ARG A 12 -5.09 -0.52 0.44
CA ARG A 12 -4.92 -0.70 -1.01
C ARG A 12 -5.10 0.63 -1.71
N CYS A 13 -4.31 0.85 -2.77
CA CYS A 13 -4.43 2.02 -3.61
C CYS A 13 -5.88 2.24 -4.06
N ARG A 14 -6.35 3.49 -3.98
CA ARG A 14 -7.70 3.89 -4.42
C ARG A 14 -7.94 3.58 -5.90
N ARG A 15 -6.90 3.69 -6.73
CA ARG A 15 -6.94 3.41 -8.18
C ARG A 15 -6.75 1.94 -8.54
N HIS A 16 -6.76 1.02 -7.56
CA HIS A 16 -6.67 -0.42 -7.84
C HIS A 16 -7.72 -0.89 -8.86
N ASN A 17 -8.97 -0.45 -8.72
CA ASN A 17 -10.04 -0.90 -9.62
C ASN A 17 -10.04 -0.16 -10.96
N SER A 18 -9.71 1.14 -10.98
CA SER A 18 -9.79 1.95 -12.19
C SER A 18 -8.54 1.90 -13.08
N LEU A 19 -7.35 1.70 -12.49
CA LEU A 19 -6.06 1.70 -13.20
C LEU A 19 -5.29 0.37 -13.02
N GLY A 20 -5.91 -0.65 -12.42
CA GLY A 20 -5.24 -1.92 -12.14
C GLY A 20 -4.06 -1.80 -11.18
N CYS A 21 -3.98 -0.71 -10.39
CA CYS A 21 -2.83 -0.45 -9.52
C CYS A 21 -2.71 -1.50 -8.41
N ILE A 22 -1.60 -2.25 -8.42
CA ILE A 22 -1.33 -3.31 -7.44
C ILE A 22 -0.59 -2.83 -6.20
N ASN A 23 -0.24 -1.55 -6.10
CA ASN A 23 0.36 -0.99 -4.90
C ASN A 23 -0.60 -1.13 -3.69
N PHE A 24 -0.02 -1.52 -2.58
CA PHE A 24 -0.66 -1.48 -1.28
C PHE A 24 0.39 -1.17 -0.21
N LEU A 25 -0.06 -0.73 0.95
CA LEU A 25 0.79 -0.59 2.12
C LEU A 25 0.13 -1.26 3.32
N TYR A 26 0.88 -1.50 4.38
CA TYR A 26 0.30 -1.81 5.67
C TYR A 26 0.95 -1.01 6.79
N THR A 27 0.14 -0.63 7.77
CA THR A 27 0.55 0.13 8.94
C THR A 27 0.52 -0.78 10.16
N THR A 28 1.56 -0.73 10.98
CA THR A 28 1.63 -1.43 12.28
C THR A 28 2.44 -0.57 13.26
N GLY A 29 1.82 -0.20 14.39
CA GLY A 29 2.35 0.85 15.27
C GLY A 29 2.68 2.14 14.50
N HIS A 30 3.91 2.64 14.68
CA HIS A 30 4.46 3.80 13.97
C HIS A 30 5.23 3.45 12.68
N THR A 31 4.97 2.28 12.09
CA THR A 31 5.69 1.84 10.88
C THR A 31 4.72 1.64 9.71
N VAL A 32 5.10 2.19 8.55
CA VAL A 32 4.42 2.06 7.27
C VAL A 32 5.28 1.21 6.34
N PHE A 33 4.73 0.10 5.87
CA PHE A 33 5.39 -0.77 4.90
C PHE A 33 4.74 -0.58 3.53
N VAL A 34 5.47 -0.02 2.57
CA VAL A 34 5.01 0.20 1.20
C VAL A 34 5.39 -0.98 0.34
N GLN A 35 4.43 -1.52 -0.43
CA GLN A 35 4.61 -2.67 -1.28
C GLN A 35 4.24 -2.35 -2.73
N ASN A 36 5.16 -2.69 -3.64
CA ASN A 36 5.14 -2.37 -5.07
C ASN A 36 5.16 -0.86 -5.35
N ASP A 37 5.44 -0.47 -6.58
CA ASP A 37 5.32 0.91 -7.02
C ASP A 37 3.91 1.18 -7.57
N HIS A 38 3.50 2.45 -7.54
CA HIS A 38 2.29 2.88 -8.25
C HIS A 38 2.55 2.87 -9.76
N ASN A 39 1.52 2.48 -10.54
CA ASN A 39 1.56 2.54 -12.00
C ASN A 39 0.91 3.82 -12.56
N HIS A 40 0.73 4.83 -11.72
CA HIS A 40 0.08 6.09 -12.06
C HIS A 40 0.67 7.22 -11.21
N ALA A 41 0.45 8.46 -11.66
CA ALA A 41 0.86 9.65 -10.92
C ALA A 41 0.11 9.78 -9.58
N CYS A 42 0.72 10.49 -8.63
CA CYS A 42 0.08 10.83 -7.37
C CYS A 42 -1.06 11.83 -7.56
N GLU A 43 -2.10 11.70 -6.75
CA GLU A 43 -3.17 12.68 -6.67
C GLU A 43 -2.73 13.88 -5.81
N ASN A 44 -3.15 15.08 -6.18
CA ASN A 44 -3.00 16.25 -5.32
C ASN A 44 -4.05 16.19 -4.21
N ILE A 45 -3.62 16.30 -2.96
CA ILE A 45 -4.52 16.31 -1.79
C ILE A 45 -4.26 17.58 -0.97
N ASN A 46 -5.33 18.21 -0.47
CA ASN A 46 -5.23 19.27 0.53
C ASN A 46 -4.67 18.68 1.84
N LYS A 47 -3.65 19.33 2.42
CA LYS A 47 -2.96 18.87 3.63
C LYS A 47 -3.29 19.68 4.88
N ASP A 48 -4.08 20.75 4.78
CA ASP A 48 -4.31 21.74 5.84
C ASP A 48 -4.99 21.12 7.08
N ASN A 49 -5.78 20.06 6.89
CA ASN A 49 -6.54 19.38 7.94
C ASN A 49 -5.97 18.00 8.31
N LEU A 50 -4.69 17.74 8.03
CA LEU A 50 -4.05 16.45 8.33
C LEU A 50 -3.20 16.54 9.60
N SER A 51 -3.37 15.57 10.50
CA SER A 51 -2.49 15.40 11.66
C SER A 51 -1.22 14.65 11.28
N SER A 52 -0.08 15.32 11.39
CA SER A 52 1.23 14.77 11.07
C SER A 52 1.78 13.93 12.23
N HIS A 53 2.28 12.74 11.92
CA HIS A 53 2.89 11.84 12.89
C HIS A 53 4.24 11.37 12.36
N LEU A 54 5.24 11.29 13.23
CA LEU A 54 6.52 10.69 12.88
C LEU A 54 6.34 9.18 12.72
N VAL A 55 6.69 8.67 11.54
CA VAL A 55 6.56 7.25 11.20
C VAL A 55 7.79 6.75 10.46
N ASN A 56 8.09 5.47 10.65
CA ASN A 56 9.12 4.78 9.90
C ASN A 56 8.52 4.24 8.60
N VAL A 57 9.03 4.68 7.44
CA VAL A 57 8.57 4.18 6.14
C VAL A 57 9.57 3.19 5.58
N ILE A 58 9.12 1.97 5.30
CA ILE A 58 9.93 0.88 4.76
C ILE A 58 9.38 0.49 3.39
N HIS A 59 10.17 0.73 2.34
CA HIS A 59 9.84 0.29 0.98
C HIS A 59 10.31 -1.14 0.77
N ARG A 60 9.38 -2.06 0.46
CA ARG A 60 9.69 -3.44 0.13
C ARG A 60 9.39 -3.68 -1.35
N GLN A 61 10.43 -4.07 -2.09
CA GLN A 61 10.30 -4.60 -3.44
C GLN A 61 10.16 -6.12 -3.31
N ILE A 62 8.97 -6.67 -3.52
CA ILE A 62 8.81 -8.13 -3.58
C ILE A 62 9.38 -8.57 -4.93
N LYS A 63 10.64 -9.02 -4.96
CA LYS A 63 11.20 -9.73 -6.12
C LYS A 63 10.28 -10.92 -6.42
N ASN A 64 9.70 -10.91 -7.62
CA ASN A 64 8.92 -11.97 -8.28
C ASN A 64 8.40 -13.07 -7.35
N ARG A 65 7.16 -12.91 -6.88
CA ARG A 65 6.34 -14.06 -6.50
C ARG A 65 6.15 -14.89 -7.77
N ILE A 66 6.92 -15.96 -7.94
CA ILE A 66 6.64 -16.98 -8.96
C ILE A 66 5.16 -17.33 -8.77
N SER A 67 4.35 -16.96 -9.76
CA SER A 67 2.95 -17.32 -9.81
C SER A 67 2.93 -18.85 -9.90
N ARG A 68 2.67 -19.54 -8.78
CA ARG A 68 2.20 -20.92 -8.83
C ARG A 68 0.80 -20.88 -9.45
N ARG A 69 0.73 -20.70 -10.76
CA ARG A 69 -0.39 -21.23 -11.55
C ARG A 69 -0.20 -22.73 -11.47
N ASN A 70 -1.10 -23.41 -10.75
CA ASN A 70 -1.31 -24.83 -10.94
C ASN A 70 -1.58 -25.00 -12.44
N VAL A 71 -0.63 -25.63 -13.12
CA VAL A 71 -0.89 -26.25 -14.43
C VAL A 71 -1.84 -27.41 -14.13
N GLN A 72 -2.98 -27.40 -14.81
CA GLN A 72 -3.98 -28.47 -14.82
C GLN A 72 -3.36 -29.78 -15.31
#